data_AF-A0AAD4SJ80-F1
#
_entry.id   AF-A0AAD4SJ80-F1
#
_cell.length_a   1.000
_cell.length_b   1.000
_cell.length_c   1.000
_cell.angle_alpha   90.00
_cell.angle_beta   90.00
_cell.angle_gamma   90.00
#
_symmetry.space_group_name_H-M   'P 1'
#
loop_
_entity.id
_entity.type
_entity.pdbx_description
1 polymer ?
#
loop_
_entity_poly.entity_id
_entity_poly.type
_entity_poly.pdbx_seq_one_letter_code
_entity_poly.pdbx_strand_id
1 'polypeptide(L)'
;MAKDNNQMSTERKSANYSPSCWNHDFVQSLKSDFTRESKYGIRAEKLKEEIRCLLNDHQKVSNGSLSSSSSLLQLISNIQRLGFSYHFDNEIKDAMEAMFKDNDIIWDEVDLFTRAVRFRLLRQHGFDVPQEVFKSFVEETRSSMELMMKACMDNTEFVQGILSAFESSFYAVEGEKVLEELREVTSGLLNQYASVSKEQQEEETNNKTMIMKRLVSHALGIPLHWVMQRLEARWYIDTYEMMEDRMEPLLLEFAKLDFNMIQADFQEDLKHISRWWQEMDYLGILKFSRDRWVECFFWSVGCNFEPKFRIYGRHLTKISCVLTTTDDMYDIYSSPDEIKMFTEAVERWDINTVDDLPYHMKICFMALFNALNDIAYDVLKKHGFHAISYLKTSLADFCKSYLEEEKWHNHTPTLEEYINIAWISVSGSILPAVGFFVLTKEPTKEALDSIMNYNSSEVRRGAYTIMRLTNDLATSSDELERGDTPTSIQCYMHQTGVSESATREHIKHIISETWMKMNNDKFSRSVFSELFIDSMLNVARASQCIYQFGDGFGVAAEPLTKRNAMSLFVEPIPVACDEDSA
;
A
#
# COMPACT_ATOMS: atom_id res chain seq x y z
N MET A 1 -23.18 -12.03 58.48
CA MET A 1 -22.77 -13.15 57.60
C MET A 1 -22.17 -12.54 56.36
N ALA A 2 -20.84 -12.46 56.33
CA ALA A 2 -20.09 -12.08 55.15
C ALA A 2 -20.28 -13.18 54.09
N LYS A 3 -20.64 -12.79 52.87
CA LYS A 3 -20.45 -13.64 51.70
C LYS A 3 -19.13 -13.22 51.08
N ASP A 4 -18.18 -14.13 51.08
CA ASP A 4 -16.89 -14.01 50.43
C ASP A 4 -17.09 -13.71 48.94
N ASN A 5 -16.69 -12.50 48.54
CA ASN A 5 -16.37 -12.19 47.16
C ASN A 5 -15.03 -12.87 46.85
N ASN A 6 -15.10 -14.11 46.40
CA ASN A 6 -13.96 -14.75 45.76
C ASN A 6 -13.92 -14.28 44.29
N GLN A 7 -13.64 -12.98 44.09
CA GLN A 7 -13.10 -12.51 42.81
C GLN A 7 -11.68 -13.04 42.76
N MET A 8 -11.47 -14.17 42.07
CA MET A 8 -10.15 -14.47 41.55
C MET A 8 -9.74 -13.25 40.73
N SER A 9 -8.74 -12.50 41.19
CA SER A 9 -8.12 -11.46 40.40
C SER A 9 -7.42 -12.17 39.23
N THR A 10 -8.09 -12.29 38.11
CA THR A 10 -7.40 -12.52 36.83
C THR A 10 -6.56 -11.26 36.60
N GLU A 11 -5.25 -11.37 36.86
CA GLU A 11 -4.31 -10.33 36.47
C GLU A 11 -4.43 -10.13 34.95
N ARG A 12 -4.89 -8.95 34.54
CA ARG A 12 -5.04 -8.57 33.14
C ARG A 12 -3.66 -8.30 32.57
N LYS A 13 -3.32 -8.89 31.42
CA LYS A 13 -2.09 -8.52 30.72
C LYS A 13 -2.22 -7.09 30.18
N SER A 14 -1.08 -6.43 30.00
CA SER A 14 -0.99 -5.14 29.35
C SER A 14 0.32 -5.08 28.58
N ALA A 15 0.27 -4.61 27.32
CA ALA A 15 1.44 -4.41 26.50
C ALA A 15 2.16 -3.07 26.75
N ASN A 16 1.68 -2.25 27.71
CA ASN A 16 2.25 -0.95 28.06
C ASN A 16 2.47 -0.01 26.86
N TYR A 17 1.45 0.10 26.02
CA TYR A 17 1.54 0.91 24.81
C TYR A 17 1.81 2.38 25.09
N SER A 18 2.66 2.98 24.24
CA SER A 18 2.88 4.42 24.25
C SER A 18 1.65 5.18 23.72
N PRO A 19 1.37 6.39 24.26
CA PRO A 19 0.31 7.26 23.74
C PRO A 19 0.60 7.69 22.31
N SER A 20 -0.41 8.19 21.59
CA SER A 20 -0.19 8.74 20.24
C SER A 20 0.84 9.86 20.27
N CYS A 21 1.69 9.91 19.24
CA CYS A 21 2.62 11.04 19.06
C CYS A 21 1.93 12.27 18.44
N TRP A 22 0.63 12.18 18.14
CA TRP A 22 -0.18 13.21 17.50
C TRP A 22 -1.14 13.84 18.50
N ASN A 23 -1.04 15.16 18.64
CA ASN A 23 -1.90 15.92 19.53
C ASN A 23 -3.17 16.41 18.80
N HIS A 24 -4.32 16.30 19.45
CA HIS A 24 -5.61 16.74 18.91
C HIS A 24 -5.60 18.22 18.52
N ASP A 25 -5.19 19.11 19.42
CA ASP A 25 -5.17 20.56 19.19
C ASP A 25 -4.22 20.93 18.05
N PHE A 26 -3.06 20.25 17.96
CA PHE A 26 -2.15 20.40 16.83
C PHE A 26 -2.84 20.06 15.50
N VAL A 27 -3.51 18.90 15.40
CA VAL A 27 -4.23 18.52 14.18
C VAL A 27 -5.37 19.48 13.86
N GLN A 28 -6.14 19.91 14.87
CA GLN A 28 -7.21 20.91 14.67
C GLN A 28 -6.65 22.27 14.21
N SER A 29 -5.40 22.59 14.58
CA SER A 29 -4.75 23.85 14.20
C SER A 29 -4.21 23.88 12.77
N LEU A 30 -4.08 22.73 12.10
CA LEU A 30 -3.56 22.65 10.72
C LEU A 30 -4.37 23.54 9.78
N LYS A 31 -3.70 24.27 8.90
CA LYS A 31 -4.33 25.12 7.89
C LYS A 31 -3.51 25.02 6.61
N SER A 32 -4.20 25.08 5.47
CA SER A 32 -3.57 25.08 4.16
C SER A 32 -4.17 26.17 3.30
N ASP A 33 -3.31 26.90 2.59
CA ASP A 33 -3.69 27.90 1.59
C ASP A 33 -3.96 27.26 0.21
N PHE A 34 -3.70 25.96 0.06
CA PHE A 34 -3.82 25.21 -1.20
C PHE A 34 -5.24 24.66 -1.42
N THR A 35 -6.24 25.52 -1.29
CA THR A 35 -7.63 25.15 -1.60
C THR A 35 -7.90 25.23 -3.09
N ARG A 36 -8.97 24.57 -3.56
CA ARG A 36 -9.38 24.60 -4.99
C ARG A 36 -9.77 26.00 -5.45
N GLU A 37 -10.31 26.81 -4.54
CA GLU A 37 -10.77 28.18 -4.78
C GLU A 37 -9.63 29.21 -4.66
N SER A 38 -8.45 28.80 -4.17
CA SER A 38 -7.29 29.68 -4.05
C SER A 38 -6.64 29.97 -5.41
N LYS A 39 -5.70 30.93 -5.42
CA LYS A 39 -4.84 31.18 -6.59
C LYS A 39 -4.10 29.91 -7.06
N TYR A 40 -3.75 29.01 -6.13
CA TYR A 40 -3.06 27.76 -6.43
C TYR A 40 -3.97 26.77 -7.15
N GLY A 41 -5.23 26.64 -6.71
CA GLY A 41 -6.22 25.80 -7.39
C GLY A 41 -6.51 26.27 -8.82
N ILE A 42 -6.64 27.58 -9.02
CA ILE A 42 -6.83 28.17 -10.35
C ILE A 42 -5.61 27.90 -11.26
N ARG A 43 -4.39 28.04 -10.73
CA ARG A 43 -3.16 27.74 -11.48
C ARG A 43 -3.07 26.24 -11.83
N ALA A 44 -3.41 25.37 -10.89
CA ALA A 44 -3.43 23.92 -11.10
C ALA A 44 -4.38 23.51 -12.23
N GLU A 45 -5.60 24.05 -12.28
CA GLU A 45 -6.54 23.77 -13.38
C GLU A 45 -6.00 24.25 -14.73
N LYS A 46 -5.34 25.41 -14.78
CA LYS A 46 -4.68 25.87 -16.01
C LYS A 46 -3.56 24.93 -16.47
N LEU A 47 -2.68 24.54 -15.55
CA LEU A 47 -1.59 23.60 -15.81
C LEU A 47 -2.11 22.23 -16.27
N LYS A 48 -3.21 21.76 -15.68
CA LYS A 48 -3.85 20.51 -16.06
C LYS A 48 -4.26 20.51 -17.55
N GLU A 49 -4.84 21.61 -18.03
CA GLU A 49 -5.15 21.75 -19.47
C GLU A 49 -3.88 21.84 -20.33
N GLU A 50 -2.85 22.57 -19.90
CA GLU A 50 -1.56 22.67 -20.61
C GLU A 50 -0.88 21.30 -20.75
N ILE A 51 -0.88 20.49 -19.67
CA ILE A 51 -0.35 19.11 -19.68
C ILE A 51 -1.19 18.18 -20.56
N ARG A 52 -2.52 18.34 -20.57
CA ARG A 52 -3.39 17.58 -21.48
C ARG A 52 -3.05 17.88 -22.94
N CYS A 53 -2.80 19.14 -23.29
CA CYS A 53 -2.32 19.51 -24.62
C CYS A 53 -0.97 18.86 -24.93
N LEU A 54 -0.02 18.88 -24.00
CA LEU A 54 1.28 18.24 -24.15
C LEU A 54 1.14 16.73 -24.44
N LEU A 55 0.33 16.01 -23.66
CA LEU A 55 0.05 14.58 -23.89
C LEU A 55 -0.52 14.34 -25.29
N ASN A 56 -1.53 15.10 -25.69
CA ASN A 56 -2.17 14.96 -27.00
C ASN A 56 -1.21 15.27 -28.15
N ASP A 57 -0.31 16.23 -27.99
CA ASP A 57 0.64 16.59 -29.03
C ASP A 57 1.73 15.52 -29.19
N HIS A 58 2.22 14.94 -28.09
CA HIS A 58 3.10 13.76 -28.15
C HIS A 58 2.42 12.55 -28.81
N GLN A 59 1.12 12.36 -28.58
CA GLN A 59 0.35 11.30 -29.26
C GLN A 59 0.23 11.56 -30.76
N LYS A 60 -0.05 12.80 -31.20
CA LYS A 60 -0.17 13.17 -32.63
C LYS A 60 1.15 13.12 -33.39
N VAL A 61 2.25 13.58 -32.79
CA VAL A 61 3.58 13.58 -33.43
C VAL A 61 4.03 12.14 -33.74
N SER A 62 3.52 11.16 -32.99
CA SER A 62 3.81 9.73 -33.18
C SER A 62 3.12 9.09 -34.42
N ASN A 63 2.78 9.87 -35.45
CA ASN A 63 2.10 9.51 -36.70
C ASN A 63 2.61 8.21 -37.36
N GLY A 64 2.00 7.07 -36.98
CA GLY A 64 2.12 5.78 -37.64
C GLY A 64 2.85 4.69 -36.85
N SER A 65 3.62 5.04 -35.82
CA SER A 65 4.22 4.06 -34.90
C SER A 65 4.39 4.69 -33.51
N LEU A 66 3.33 4.62 -32.69
CA LEU A 66 3.43 4.98 -31.26
C LEU A 66 4.49 4.12 -30.55
N SER A 67 4.67 2.88 -31.04
CA SER A 67 5.97 2.32 -31.44
C SER A 67 7.18 2.68 -30.59
N SER A 68 7.78 3.78 -31.04
CA SER A 68 9.17 4.16 -30.77
C SER A 68 9.26 5.52 -30.08
N SER A 69 8.13 6.11 -29.67
CA SER A 69 8.12 7.42 -29.01
C SER A 69 8.54 7.29 -27.54
N SER A 70 9.85 7.15 -27.34
CA SER A 70 10.49 7.17 -26.01
C SER A 70 10.02 8.38 -25.19
N SER A 71 9.73 9.51 -25.83
CA SER A 71 9.25 10.72 -25.16
C SER A 71 7.83 10.62 -24.60
N LEU A 72 6.87 10.01 -25.31
CA LEU A 72 5.51 9.80 -24.78
C LEU A 72 5.52 8.81 -23.60
N LEU A 73 6.28 7.73 -23.72
CA LEU A 73 6.44 6.73 -22.65
C LEU A 73 7.08 7.35 -21.41
N GLN A 74 8.13 8.15 -21.58
CA GLN A 74 8.77 8.88 -20.50
C GLN A 74 7.80 9.89 -19.85
N LEU A 75 7.02 10.62 -20.65
CA LEU A 75 6.02 11.58 -20.16
C LEU A 75 4.96 10.89 -19.29
N ILE A 76 4.34 9.82 -19.77
CA ILE A 76 3.35 9.05 -19.02
C ILE A 76 3.98 8.45 -17.75
N SER A 77 5.19 7.90 -17.86
CA SER A 77 5.90 7.36 -16.70
C SER A 77 6.18 8.42 -15.64
N ASN A 78 6.56 9.64 -16.03
CA ASN A 78 6.79 10.75 -15.10
C ASN A 78 5.47 11.18 -14.43
N ILE A 79 4.39 11.33 -15.20
CA ILE A 79 3.06 11.69 -14.69
C ILE A 79 2.56 10.70 -13.64
N GLN A 80 2.74 9.40 -13.87
CA GLN A 80 2.38 8.36 -12.90
C GLN A 80 3.23 8.45 -11.63
N ARG A 81 4.55 8.57 -11.78
CA ARG A 81 5.49 8.57 -10.65
C ARG A 81 5.45 9.86 -9.83
N LEU A 82 5.07 10.99 -10.44
CA LEU A 82 4.75 12.25 -9.76
C LEU A 82 3.39 12.21 -9.04
N GLY A 83 2.61 11.14 -9.21
CA GLY A 83 1.43 10.84 -8.39
C GLY A 83 0.18 11.64 -8.75
N PHE A 84 0.08 12.13 -9.98
CA PHE A 84 -1.08 12.90 -10.46
C PHE A 84 -1.74 12.34 -11.73
N SER A 85 -1.39 11.11 -12.13
CA SER A 85 -1.93 10.46 -13.34
C SER A 85 -3.45 10.32 -13.36
N TYR A 86 -4.10 10.26 -12.19
CA TYR A 86 -5.56 10.16 -12.06
C TYR A 86 -6.33 11.35 -12.68
N HIS A 87 -5.64 12.45 -13.01
CA HIS A 87 -6.22 13.56 -13.78
C HIS A 87 -6.31 13.30 -15.29
N PHE A 88 -5.61 12.25 -15.77
CA PHE A 88 -5.37 11.95 -17.17
C PHE A 88 -5.65 10.47 -17.51
N ASP A 89 -6.51 9.80 -16.72
CA ASP A 89 -6.80 8.36 -16.89
C ASP A 89 -7.25 8.01 -18.31
N ASN A 90 -8.07 8.85 -18.94
CA ASN A 90 -8.57 8.63 -20.29
C ASN A 90 -7.44 8.74 -21.32
N GLU A 91 -6.65 9.81 -21.25
CA GLU A 91 -5.55 10.08 -22.17
C GLU A 91 -4.47 8.98 -22.09
N ILE A 92 -4.18 8.52 -20.86
CA ILE A 92 -3.23 7.42 -20.63
C ILE A 92 -3.80 6.11 -21.19
N LYS A 93 -5.08 5.81 -20.92
CA LYS A 93 -5.72 4.60 -21.42
C LYS A 93 -5.72 4.55 -22.96
N ASP A 94 -6.09 5.64 -23.61
CA ASP A 94 -6.07 5.75 -25.07
C ASP A 94 -4.65 5.53 -25.62
N ALA A 95 -3.62 6.07 -24.96
CA ALA A 95 -2.23 5.82 -25.31
C ALA A 95 -1.85 4.33 -25.18
N MET A 96 -2.25 3.67 -24.09
CA MET A 96 -1.95 2.25 -23.87
C MET A 96 -2.64 1.38 -24.91
N GLU A 97 -3.91 1.65 -25.23
CA GLU A 97 -4.64 0.93 -26.27
C GLU A 97 -3.99 1.08 -27.64
N ALA A 98 -3.53 2.29 -27.98
CA ALA A 98 -2.85 2.56 -29.24
C ALA A 98 -1.48 1.86 -29.31
N MET A 99 -0.70 1.87 -28.22
CA MET A 99 0.56 1.14 -28.13
C MET A 99 0.34 -0.37 -28.23
N PHE A 100 -0.67 -0.93 -27.56
CA PHE A 100 -0.90 -2.37 -27.60
C PHE A 100 -1.30 -2.88 -28.99
N LYS A 101 -2.05 -2.09 -29.77
CA LYS A 101 -2.50 -2.45 -31.12
C LYS A 101 -1.41 -2.36 -32.18
N ASP A 102 -0.24 -1.82 -31.84
CA ASP A 102 0.86 -1.63 -32.78
C ASP A 102 1.66 -2.92 -32.95
N ASN A 103 1.32 -3.66 -34.01
CA ASN A 103 1.89 -4.97 -34.34
C ASN A 103 3.22 -4.90 -35.09
N ASP A 104 3.67 -3.71 -35.50
CA ASP A 104 4.89 -3.54 -36.29
C ASP A 104 6.15 -3.40 -35.40
N ILE A 105 6.00 -3.45 -34.08
CA ILE A 105 7.11 -3.35 -33.14
C ILE A 105 8.01 -4.60 -33.18
N ILE A 106 9.28 -4.39 -33.48
CA ILE A 106 10.34 -5.38 -33.33
C ILE A 106 11.03 -5.10 -31.99
N TRP A 107 10.60 -5.79 -30.93
CA TRP A 107 11.07 -5.55 -29.56
C TRP A 107 12.59 -5.56 -29.42
N ASP A 108 13.29 -6.45 -30.15
CA ASP A 108 14.75 -6.56 -30.09
C ASP A 108 15.50 -5.37 -30.70
N GLU A 109 14.87 -4.62 -31.60
CA GLU A 109 15.45 -3.40 -32.20
C GLU A 109 15.20 -2.14 -31.34
N VAL A 110 14.32 -2.25 -30.33
CA VAL A 110 14.03 -1.16 -29.40
C VAL A 110 15.04 -1.17 -28.26
N ASP A 111 15.53 0.03 -27.91
CA ASP A 111 16.44 0.22 -26.78
C ASP A 111 15.81 -0.29 -25.47
N LEU A 112 16.66 -0.74 -24.53
CA LEU A 112 16.19 -1.42 -23.33
C LEU A 112 15.28 -0.54 -22.47
N PHE A 113 15.53 0.77 -22.39
CA PHE A 113 14.71 1.69 -21.63
C PHE A 113 13.29 1.75 -22.20
N THR A 114 13.16 2.04 -23.50
CA THR A 114 11.86 2.14 -24.18
C THR A 114 11.12 0.80 -24.12
N ARG A 115 11.81 -0.31 -24.36
CA ARG A 115 11.28 -1.68 -24.24
C ARG A 115 10.70 -1.93 -22.84
N ALA A 116 11.48 -1.64 -21.81
CA ALA A 116 11.10 -1.90 -20.43
C ALA A 116 9.93 -1.03 -19.97
N VAL A 117 9.98 0.28 -20.23
CA VAL A 117 8.90 1.20 -19.84
C VAL A 117 7.60 0.85 -20.57
N ARG A 118 7.66 0.54 -21.86
CA ARG A 118 6.49 0.11 -22.62
C ARG A 118 5.88 -1.17 -22.04
N PHE A 119 6.69 -2.19 -21.79
CA PHE A 119 6.24 -3.44 -21.17
C PHE A 119 5.54 -3.16 -19.83
N ARG A 120 6.19 -2.37 -18.95
CA ARG A 120 5.66 -2.03 -17.63
C ARG A 120 4.33 -1.32 -17.71
N LEU A 121 4.23 -0.27 -18.52
CA LEU A 121 3.02 0.53 -18.65
C LEU A 121 1.87 -0.32 -19.22
N LEU A 122 2.11 -1.09 -20.28
CA LEU A 122 1.10 -2.00 -20.83
C LEU A 122 0.61 -3.00 -19.77
N ARG A 123 1.52 -3.66 -19.06
CA ARG A 123 1.14 -4.62 -18.03
C ARG A 123 0.40 -4.01 -16.85
N GLN A 124 0.81 -2.83 -16.41
CA GLN A 124 0.13 -2.09 -15.36
C GLN A 124 -1.34 -1.79 -15.69
N HIS A 125 -1.64 -1.58 -16.98
CA HIS A 125 -2.98 -1.34 -17.51
C HIS A 125 -3.69 -2.63 -17.98
N GLY A 126 -3.20 -3.81 -17.57
CA GLY A 126 -3.85 -5.10 -17.81
C GLY A 126 -3.65 -5.68 -19.21
N PHE A 127 -2.75 -5.13 -20.03
CA PHE A 127 -2.43 -5.70 -21.33
C PHE A 127 -1.45 -6.87 -21.19
N ASP A 128 -1.79 -7.98 -21.84
CA ASP A 128 -0.96 -9.19 -21.86
C ASP A 128 0.21 -9.03 -22.84
N VAL A 129 1.38 -8.66 -22.30
CA VAL A 129 2.64 -8.54 -23.07
C VAL A 129 3.54 -9.71 -22.69
N PRO A 130 4.03 -10.52 -23.64
CA PRO A 130 4.83 -11.72 -23.35
C PRO A 130 6.16 -11.39 -22.68
N GLN A 131 6.61 -12.23 -21.74
CA GLN A 131 7.93 -12.12 -21.10
C GLN A 131 9.10 -12.26 -22.08
N GLU A 132 8.87 -12.94 -23.20
CA GLU A 132 9.85 -13.27 -24.24
C GLU A 132 10.53 -12.03 -24.83
N VAL A 133 9.91 -10.85 -24.70
CA VAL A 133 10.50 -9.57 -25.13
C VAL A 133 11.85 -9.26 -24.44
N PHE A 134 12.13 -9.88 -23.28
CA PHE A 134 13.39 -9.73 -22.55
C PHE A 134 14.34 -10.93 -22.68
N LYS A 135 13.94 -11.99 -23.37
CA LYS A 135 14.70 -13.25 -23.39
C LYS A 135 16.11 -13.07 -23.95
N SER A 136 16.23 -12.38 -25.10
CA SER A 136 17.50 -12.06 -25.74
C SER A 136 18.44 -11.31 -24.79
N PHE A 137 17.92 -10.29 -24.11
CA PHE A 137 18.67 -9.48 -23.15
C PHE A 137 19.15 -10.30 -21.95
N VAL A 138 18.32 -11.19 -21.40
CA VAL A 138 18.70 -12.08 -20.28
C VAL A 138 19.82 -13.03 -20.70
N GLU A 139 19.69 -13.66 -21.88
CA GLU A 139 20.70 -14.56 -22.43
C GLU A 139 22.03 -13.84 -22.70
N GLU A 140 21.98 -12.65 -23.30
CA GLU A 140 23.16 -11.81 -23.56
C GLU A 140 23.84 -11.40 -22.26
N THR A 141 23.08 -10.91 -21.28
CA THR A 141 23.61 -10.48 -19.98
C THR A 141 24.32 -11.61 -19.25
N ARG A 142 23.77 -12.82 -19.27
CA ARG A 142 24.42 -14.01 -18.67
C ARG A 142 25.69 -14.39 -19.40
N SER A 143 25.70 -14.30 -20.73
CA SER A 143 26.88 -14.65 -21.54
C SER A 143 28.02 -13.66 -21.40
N SER A 144 27.72 -12.39 -21.10
CA SER A 144 28.64 -11.26 -21.19
C SER A 144 28.62 -10.36 -19.94
N MET A 145 28.43 -10.95 -18.76
CA MET A 145 28.22 -10.23 -17.50
C MET A 145 29.31 -9.17 -17.23
N GLU A 146 30.60 -9.51 -17.40
CA GLU A 146 31.70 -8.57 -17.19
C GLU A 146 31.62 -7.32 -18.09
N LEU A 147 31.18 -7.49 -19.34
CA LEU A 147 31.00 -6.37 -20.28
C LEU A 147 29.82 -5.49 -19.86
N MET A 148 28.71 -6.10 -19.41
CA MET A 148 27.53 -5.38 -18.92
C MET A 148 27.85 -4.57 -17.66
N MET A 149 28.63 -5.15 -16.75
CA MET A 149 29.11 -4.49 -15.54
C MET A 149 29.96 -3.27 -15.89
N LYS A 150 30.89 -3.40 -16.85
CA LYS A 150 31.70 -2.27 -17.32
C LYS A 150 30.83 -1.19 -17.97
N ALA A 151 29.87 -1.58 -18.81
CA ALA A 151 28.95 -0.63 -19.44
C ALA A 151 28.12 0.16 -18.43
N CYS A 152 27.71 -0.45 -17.32
CA CYS A 152 27.02 0.24 -16.22
C CYS A 152 27.89 1.34 -15.59
N MET A 153 29.21 1.15 -15.53
CA MET A 153 30.13 2.14 -14.98
C MET A 153 30.35 3.33 -15.92
N ASP A 154 30.35 3.07 -17.23
CA ASP A 154 30.70 4.06 -18.25
C ASP A 154 29.49 4.85 -18.78
N ASN A 155 28.26 4.33 -18.64
CA ASN A 155 27.08 4.90 -19.30
C ASN A 155 25.82 4.92 -18.40
N THR A 156 25.39 6.12 -17.99
CA THR A 156 24.19 6.32 -17.16
C THR A 156 22.87 6.04 -17.89
N GLU A 157 22.81 6.19 -19.21
CA GLU A 157 21.61 5.85 -20.01
C GLU A 157 21.42 4.34 -20.06
N PHE A 158 22.52 3.60 -20.14
CA PHE A 158 22.49 2.14 -20.04
C PHE A 158 21.97 1.70 -18.67
N VAL A 159 22.46 2.30 -17.59
CA VAL A 159 21.94 2.05 -16.22
C VAL A 159 20.45 2.39 -16.11
N GLN A 160 19.99 3.45 -16.76
CA GLN A 160 18.56 3.79 -16.80
C GLN A 160 17.72 2.71 -17.50
N GLY A 161 18.26 2.09 -18.56
CA GLY A 161 17.67 0.91 -19.20
C GLY A 161 17.60 -0.29 -18.26
N ILE A 162 18.70 -0.62 -17.57
CA ILE A 162 18.77 -1.71 -16.59
C ILE A 162 17.77 -1.48 -15.45
N LEU A 163 17.73 -0.27 -14.90
CA LEU A 163 16.79 0.12 -13.85
C LEU A 163 15.35 -0.04 -14.32
N SER A 164 15.02 0.39 -15.54
CA SER A 164 13.68 0.24 -16.08
C SER A 164 13.31 -1.23 -16.26
N ALA A 165 14.24 -2.07 -16.72
CA ALA A 165 14.03 -3.52 -16.86
C ALA A 165 13.87 -4.22 -15.49
N PHE A 166 14.64 -3.80 -14.48
CA PHE A 166 14.47 -4.24 -13.10
C PHE A 166 13.06 -3.93 -12.60
N GLU A 167 12.58 -2.70 -12.76
CA GLU A 167 11.22 -2.31 -12.35
C GLU A 167 10.14 -3.09 -13.10
N SER A 168 10.33 -3.33 -14.40
CA SER A 168 9.43 -4.14 -15.24
C SER A 168 9.32 -5.59 -14.77
N SER A 169 10.40 -6.17 -14.22
CA SER A 169 10.41 -7.55 -13.73
C SER A 169 9.44 -7.82 -12.56
N PHE A 170 8.97 -6.78 -11.87
CA PHE A 170 8.02 -6.90 -10.75
C PHE A 170 6.55 -7.05 -11.21
N TYR A 171 6.29 -6.90 -12.51
CA TYR A 171 5.00 -7.17 -13.14
C TYR A 171 4.87 -8.61 -13.64
N ALA A 172 5.80 -9.49 -13.22
CA ALA A 172 5.73 -10.92 -13.50
C ALA A 172 4.49 -11.56 -12.90
N VAL A 173 3.97 -12.57 -13.59
CA VAL A 173 2.95 -13.49 -13.08
C VAL A 173 3.52 -14.89 -12.86
N GLU A 174 2.76 -15.76 -12.18
CA GLU A 174 3.20 -17.11 -11.86
C GLU A 174 3.61 -17.90 -13.11
N GLY A 175 4.81 -18.50 -13.07
CA GLY A 175 5.37 -19.28 -14.18
C GLY A 175 6.25 -18.51 -15.16
N GLU A 176 6.41 -17.18 -15.00
CA GLU A 176 7.20 -16.34 -15.89
C GLU A 176 8.70 -16.29 -15.54
N LYS A 177 9.38 -17.40 -15.80
CA LYS A 177 10.81 -17.57 -15.52
C LYS A 177 11.70 -16.50 -16.15
N VAL A 178 11.40 -16.01 -17.35
CA VAL A 178 12.24 -14.99 -18.01
C VAL A 178 12.22 -13.69 -17.21
N LEU A 179 11.10 -13.32 -16.58
CA LEU A 179 11.04 -12.10 -15.75
C LEU A 179 11.66 -12.30 -14.38
N GLU A 180 11.58 -13.50 -13.81
CA GLU A 180 12.33 -13.85 -12.60
C GLU A 180 13.85 -13.75 -12.85
N GLU A 181 14.33 -14.33 -13.96
CA GLU A 181 15.72 -14.24 -14.38
C GLU A 181 16.12 -12.80 -14.72
N LEU A 182 15.24 -12.01 -15.35
CA LEU A 182 15.44 -10.59 -15.59
C LEU A 182 15.66 -9.83 -14.29
N ARG A 183 14.85 -10.10 -13.26
CA ARG A 183 14.99 -9.51 -11.93
C ARG A 183 16.35 -9.82 -11.33
N GLU A 184 16.78 -11.08 -11.40
CA GLU A 184 18.08 -11.52 -10.86
C GLU A 184 19.26 -10.81 -11.55
N VAL A 185 19.32 -10.84 -12.89
CA VAL A 185 20.46 -10.27 -13.63
C VAL A 185 20.52 -8.75 -13.49
N THR A 186 19.37 -8.07 -13.53
CA THR A 186 19.32 -6.61 -13.38
C THR A 186 19.62 -6.19 -11.95
N SER A 187 19.12 -6.89 -10.93
CA SER A 187 19.46 -6.66 -9.53
C SER A 187 20.96 -6.81 -9.28
N GLY A 188 21.60 -7.84 -9.86
CA GLY A 188 23.05 -8.03 -9.76
C GLY A 188 23.85 -6.83 -10.31
N LEU A 189 23.49 -6.38 -11.52
CA LEU A 189 24.12 -5.21 -12.16
C LEU A 189 23.92 -3.91 -11.35
N LEU A 190 22.69 -3.68 -10.87
CA LEU A 190 22.34 -2.49 -10.09
C LEU A 190 23.02 -2.45 -8.71
N ASN A 191 23.10 -3.59 -8.02
CA ASN A 191 23.82 -3.69 -6.74
C ASN A 191 25.30 -3.37 -6.92
N GLN A 192 25.92 -3.85 -8.00
CA GLN A 192 27.30 -3.51 -8.30
C GLN A 192 27.46 -2.01 -8.58
N TYR A 193 26.61 -1.44 -9.45
CA TYR A 193 26.61 0.00 -9.73
C TYR A 193 26.46 0.85 -8.46
N ALA A 194 25.61 0.42 -7.52
CA ALA A 194 25.40 1.10 -6.24
C ALA A 194 26.57 0.93 -5.25
N SER A 195 27.25 -0.22 -5.25
CA SER A 195 28.32 -0.55 -4.30
C SER A 195 29.65 0.17 -4.56
N VAL A 196 29.85 0.73 -5.77
CA VAL A 196 31.06 1.50 -6.07
C VAL A 196 31.01 2.84 -5.33
N SER A 197 31.58 2.86 -4.12
CA SER A 197 31.54 3.99 -3.19
C SER A 197 32.89 4.70 -3.04
N LYS A 198 32.83 6.03 -3.10
CA LYS A 198 33.65 7.06 -2.44
C LYS A 198 35.18 7.13 -2.54
N GLU A 199 35.90 6.08 -2.90
CA GLU A 199 37.38 6.17 -2.92
C GLU A 199 37.93 6.86 -4.20
N GLN A 200 37.07 7.08 -5.20
CA GLN A 200 37.35 7.90 -6.38
C GLN A 200 36.58 9.25 -6.35
N GLN A 201 35.99 9.64 -5.20
CA GLN A 201 35.09 10.80 -5.06
C GLN A 201 35.77 12.17 -4.89
N GLU A 202 37.05 12.33 -5.22
CA GLU A 202 37.59 13.70 -5.29
C GLU A 202 37.17 14.44 -6.58
N GLU A 203 36.44 13.82 -7.51
CA GLU A 203 36.08 14.44 -8.80
C GLU A 203 34.72 14.06 -9.44
N GLU A 204 33.75 13.43 -8.74
CA GLU A 204 32.41 13.19 -9.32
C GLU A 204 31.52 14.46 -9.28
N THR A 205 31.83 15.40 -10.16
CA THR A 205 31.08 16.66 -10.40
C THR A 205 29.82 16.47 -11.26
N ASN A 206 29.46 15.24 -11.64
CA ASN A 206 28.37 14.98 -12.59
C ASN A 206 27.04 14.68 -11.86
N ASN A 207 26.15 15.67 -11.84
CA ASN A 207 24.80 15.57 -11.25
C ASN A 207 24.00 14.36 -11.81
N LYS A 208 24.17 14.00 -13.08
CA LYS A 208 23.46 12.86 -13.70
C LYS A 208 23.78 11.51 -13.03
N THR A 209 25.04 11.27 -12.68
CA THR A 209 25.47 10.03 -12.00
C THR A 209 24.93 9.97 -10.58
N MET A 210 24.95 11.10 -9.85
CA MET A 210 24.41 11.18 -8.50
C MET A 210 22.91 10.88 -8.47
N ILE A 211 22.13 11.46 -9.39
CA ILE A 211 20.69 11.20 -9.53
C ILE A 211 20.45 9.73 -9.89
N MET A 212 21.26 9.16 -10.77
CA MET A 212 21.11 7.75 -11.16
C MET A 212 21.38 6.81 -9.98
N LYS A 213 22.45 7.02 -9.21
CA LYS A 213 22.72 6.27 -7.98
C LYS A 213 21.56 6.40 -6.98
N ARG A 214 21.00 7.60 -6.83
CA ARG A 214 19.81 7.84 -5.99
C ARG A 214 18.60 7.02 -6.44
N LEU A 215 18.31 7.01 -7.75
CA LEU A 215 17.21 6.21 -8.32
C LEU A 215 17.42 4.71 -8.13
N VAL A 216 18.65 4.22 -8.35
CA VAL A 216 19.01 2.81 -8.19
C VAL A 216 18.89 2.37 -6.73
N SER A 217 19.45 3.13 -5.79
CA SER A 217 19.36 2.79 -4.36
C SER A 217 17.91 2.77 -3.86
N HIS A 218 17.06 3.66 -4.38
CA HIS A 218 15.64 3.69 -4.04
C HIS A 218 14.90 2.44 -4.53
N ALA A 219 15.07 2.09 -5.81
CA ALA A 219 14.43 0.91 -6.41
C ALA A 219 14.90 -0.42 -5.79
N LEU A 220 16.19 -0.53 -5.44
CA LEU A 220 16.72 -1.72 -4.75
C LEU A 220 16.18 -1.87 -3.32
N GLY A 221 15.75 -0.77 -2.68
CA GLY A 221 15.11 -0.80 -1.37
C GLY A 221 13.66 -1.29 -1.44
N ILE A 222 12.87 -0.71 -2.35
CA ILE A 222 11.52 -1.18 -2.68
C ILE A 222 11.23 -0.83 -4.14
N PRO A 223 10.82 -1.81 -4.97
CA PRO A 223 10.55 -1.55 -6.39
C PRO A 223 9.29 -0.70 -6.56
N LEU A 224 9.21 0.04 -7.66
CA LEU A 224 8.13 0.96 -7.99
C LEU A 224 6.75 0.28 -7.99
N HIS A 225 6.67 -1.00 -8.37
CA HIS A 225 5.39 -1.74 -8.33
C HIS A 225 4.89 -1.99 -6.91
N TRP A 226 5.79 -2.05 -5.91
CA TRP A 226 5.50 -2.40 -4.53
C TRP A 226 5.50 -1.21 -3.57
N VAL A 227 5.85 0.00 -4.03
CA VAL A 227 5.89 1.20 -3.20
C VAL A 227 4.52 1.89 -3.11
N MET A 228 4.21 2.46 -1.94
CA MET A 228 3.03 3.30 -1.73
C MET A 228 3.13 4.57 -2.60
N GLN A 229 2.14 4.75 -3.48
CA GLN A 229 2.15 5.78 -4.53
C GLN A 229 2.37 7.21 -3.99
N ARG A 230 1.78 7.57 -2.86
CA ARG A 230 1.91 8.93 -2.32
C ARG A 230 3.29 9.21 -1.72
N LEU A 231 3.92 8.20 -1.10
CA LEU A 231 5.30 8.31 -0.63
C LEU A 231 6.26 8.41 -1.82
N GLU A 232 6.02 7.59 -2.85
CA GLU A 232 6.80 7.67 -4.09
C GLU A 232 6.67 9.05 -4.73
N ALA A 233 5.47 9.60 -4.84
CA ALA A 233 5.25 10.93 -5.38
C ALA A 233 6.02 12.00 -4.60
N ARG A 234 5.98 11.97 -3.26
CA ARG A 234 6.73 12.93 -2.43
C ARG A 234 8.22 12.87 -2.73
N TRP A 235 8.80 11.65 -2.72
CA TRP A 235 10.21 11.42 -2.95
C TRP A 235 10.64 11.74 -4.39
N TYR A 236 9.78 11.39 -5.35
CA TYR A 236 10.06 11.57 -6.77
C TYR A 236 9.96 13.02 -7.20
N ILE A 237 9.08 13.84 -6.61
CA ILE A 237 9.06 15.29 -6.87
C ILE A 237 10.42 15.92 -6.59
N ASP A 238 11.01 15.61 -5.42
CA ASP A 238 12.34 16.14 -5.06
C ASP A 238 13.43 15.63 -6.01
N THR A 239 13.33 14.36 -6.40
CA THR A 239 14.30 13.74 -7.33
C THR A 239 14.14 14.27 -8.76
N TYR A 240 12.91 14.55 -9.19
CA TYR A 240 12.55 15.06 -10.52
C TYR A 240 13.03 16.51 -10.69
N GLU A 241 12.90 17.34 -9.65
CA GLU A 241 13.43 18.70 -9.62
C GLU A 241 14.96 18.75 -9.81
N MET A 242 15.68 17.73 -9.35
CA MET A 242 17.13 17.63 -9.56
C MET A 242 17.50 17.30 -11.02
N MET A 243 16.59 16.81 -11.85
CA MET A 243 16.89 16.23 -13.18
C MET A 243 17.20 17.24 -14.29
N GLU A 244 17.48 18.51 -13.97
CA GLU A 244 17.90 19.58 -14.90
C GLU A 244 17.24 19.48 -16.30
N ASP A 245 17.98 19.01 -17.31
CA ASP A 245 17.61 18.94 -18.73
C ASP A 245 16.50 17.92 -19.06
N ARG A 246 16.17 17.00 -18.13
CA ARG A 246 15.12 15.97 -18.29
C ARG A 246 13.84 16.29 -17.52
N MET A 247 13.84 17.38 -16.75
CA MET A 247 12.69 17.83 -15.98
C MET A 247 11.79 18.71 -16.86
N GLU A 248 10.49 18.39 -16.93
CA GLU A 248 9.48 19.18 -17.62
C GLU A 248 8.84 20.16 -16.62
N PRO A 249 9.05 21.48 -16.74
CA PRO A 249 8.61 22.47 -15.75
C PRO A 249 7.12 22.43 -15.46
N LEU A 250 6.30 22.19 -16.50
CA LEU A 250 4.83 22.10 -16.34
C LEU A 250 4.45 20.93 -15.41
N LEU A 251 5.09 19.77 -15.56
CA LEU A 251 4.82 18.60 -14.71
C LEU A 251 5.27 18.84 -13.28
N LEU A 252 6.45 19.45 -13.08
CA LEU A 252 6.97 19.71 -11.75
C LEU A 252 6.08 20.71 -10.99
N GLU A 253 5.71 21.82 -11.63
CA GLU A 253 4.84 22.82 -11.01
C GLU A 253 3.47 22.21 -10.65
N PHE A 254 2.87 21.46 -11.58
CA PHE A 254 1.59 20.79 -11.35
C PHE A 254 1.70 19.74 -10.24
N ALA A 255 2.77 18.94 -10.20
CA ALA A 255 2.98 17.93 -9.16
C ALA A 255 3.00 18.54 -7.75
N LYS A 256 3.72 19.67 -7.59
CA LYS A 256 3.81 20.38 -6.30
C LYS A 256 2.47 20.95 -5.87
N LEU A 257 1.74 21.59 -6.80
CA LEU A 257 0.42 22.16 -6.52
C LEU A 257 -0.60 21.06 -6.18
N ASP A 258 -0.68 20.01 -7.01
CA ASP A 258 -1.58 18.88 -6.79
C ASP A 258 -1.26 18.19 -5.45
N PHE A 259 0.02 17.99 -5.13
CA PHE A 259 0.43 17.41 -3.86
C PHE A 259 -0.08 18.21 -2.67
N ASN A 260 0.11 19.52 -2.68
CA ASN A 260 -0.32 20.37 -1.57
C ASN A 260 -1.84 20.50 -1.49
N MET A 261 -2.55 20.46 -2.62
CA MET A 261 -4.01 20.46 -2.66
C MET A 261 -4.59 19.16 -2.08
N ILE A 262 -4.03 18.00 -2.43
CA ILE A 262 -4.42 16.72 -1.81
C ILE A 262 -4.06 16.73 -0.32
N GLN A 263 -2.89 17.26 0.07
CA GLN A 263 -2.51 17.40 1.47
C GLN A 263 -3.54 18.26 2.24
N ALA A 264 -4.06 19.33 1.64
CA ALA A 264 -5.14 20.13 2.25
C ALA A 264 -6.42 19.30 2.47
N ASP A 265 -6.82 18.48 1.49
CA ASP A 265 -7.93 17.54 1.62
C ASP A 265 -7.70 16.53 2.77
N PHE A 266 -6.48 16.01 2.90
CA PHE A 266 -6.08 15.12 4.00
C PHE A 266 -6.15 15.79 5.36
N GLN A 267 -5.71 17.05 5.48
CA GLN A 267 -5.79 17.78 6.74
C GLN A 267 -7.25 17.93 7.20
N GLU A 268 -8.18 18.21 6.30
CA GLU A 268 -9.60 18.30 6.64
C GLU A 268 -10.20 16.95 7.06
N ASP A 269 -9.83 15.86 6.38
CA ASP A 269 -10.25 14.52 6.77
C ASP A 269 -9.63 14.09 8.11
N LEU A 270 -8.35 14.39 8.34
CA LEU A 270 -7.64 14.09 9.57
C LEU A 270 -8.23 14.86 10.76
N LYS A 271 -8.62 16.13 10.58
CA LYS A 271 -9.37 16.89 11.60
C LYS A 271 -10.71 16.26 11.93
N HIS A 272 -11.43 15.78 10.92
CA HIS A 272 -12.70 15.09 11.11
C HIS A 272 -12.52 13.80 11.91
N ILE A 273 -11.53 12.96 11.54
CA ILE A 273 -11.19 11.74 12.28
C ILE A 273 -10.75 12.08 13.70
N SER A 274 -9.92 13.11 13.89
CA SER A 274 -9.43 13.52 15.20
C SER A 274 -10.58 13.93 16.14
N ARG A 275 -11.58 14.67 15.65
CA ARG A 275 -12.78 15.01 16.45
C ARG A 275 -13.58 13.76 16.80
N TRP A 276 -13.85 12.91 15.82
CA TRP A 276 -14.56 11.65 16.04
C TRP A 276 -13.86 10.75 17.07
N TRP A 277 -12.53 10.61 16.98
CA TRP A 277 -11.75 9.79 17.91
C TRP A 277 -11.74 10.36 19.33
N GLN A 278 -11.66 11.69 19.47
CA GLN A 278 -11.78 12.35 20.78
C GLN A 278 -13.17 12.21 21.38
N GLU A 279 -14.23 12.39 20.58
CA GLU A 279 -15.63 12.28 21.04
C GLU A 279 -15.98 10.88 21.55
N MET A 280 -15.32 9.85 21.04
CA MET A 280 -15.49 8.49 21.53
C MET A 280 -14.97 8.32 22.97
N ASP A 281 -13.96 9.09 23.39
CA ASP A 281 -13.26 8.95 24.68
C ASP A 281 -12.82 7.50 24.98
N TYR A 282 -12.54 6.73 23.93
CA TYR A 282 -12.27 5.29 24.05
C TYR A 282 -11.02 5.01 24.83
N LEU A 283 -9.98 5.84 24.74
CA LEU A 283 -8.74 5.61 25.47
C LEU A 283 -8.87 5.97 26.95
N GLY A 284 -9.81 6.84 27.31
CA GLY A 284 -10.20 7.06 28.70
C GLY A 284 -10.82 5.81 29.34
N ILE A 285 -11.50 4.99 28.52
CA ILE A 285 -12.27 3.81 28.95
C ILE A 285 -11.48 2.49 28.77
N LEU A 286 -10.84 2.32 27.62
CA LEU A 286 -10.13 1.13 27.11
C LEU A 286 -8.62 1.37 27.13
N LYS A 287 -8.08 1.63 28.32
CA LYS A 287 -6.66 1.99 28.53
C LYS A 287 -5.65 0.93 28.10
N PHE A 288 -6.09 -0.28 27.81
CA PHE A 288 -5.25 -1.35 27.29
C PHE A 288 -4.91 -1.20 25.80
N SER A 289 -5.71 -0.41 25.06
CA SER A 289 -5.59 -0.32 23.60
C SER A 289 -4.61 0.75 23.14
N ARG A 290 -3.98 0.52 21.98
CA ARG A 290 -3.12 1.44 21.25
C ARG A 290 -3.91 2.63 20.71
N ASP A 291 -3.32 3.83 20.87
CA ASP A 291 -3.83 5.08 20.29
C ASP A 291 -3.13 5.38 18.94
N ARG A 292 -3.68 4.90 17.83
CA ARG A 292 -3.03 4.90 16.50
C ARG A 292 -3.90 5.44 15.37
N TRP A 293 -4.72 6.44 15.65
CA TRP A 293 -5.70 6.95 14.68
C TRP A 293 -5.04 7.67 13.47
N VAL A 294 -3.87 8.29 13.63
CA VAL A 294 -3.15 8.89 12.48
C VAL A 294 -2.48 7.82 11.64
N GLU A 295 -1.97 6.76 12.25
CA GLU A 295 -1.39 5.61 11.57
C GLU A 295 -2.49 4.83 10.81
N CYS A 296 -3.69 4.70 11.38
CA CYS A 296 -4.88 4.17 10.66
C CYS A 296 -5.28 5.06 9.48
N PHE A 297 -5.17 6.39 9.63
CA PHE A 297 -5.42 7.33 8.52
C PHE A 297 -4.34 7.22 7.44
N PHE A 298 -3.07 7.06 7.84
CA PHE A 298 -1.94 6.84 6.96
C PHE A 298 -2.11 5.58 6.11
N TRP A 299 -2.53 4.48 6.73
CA TRP A 299 -2.94 3.26 6.04
C TRP A 299 -4.04 3.51 5.01
N SER A 300 -5.08 4.25 5.39
CA SER A 300 -6.22 4.53 4.50
C SER A 300 -5.81 5.36 3.28
N VAL A 301 -4.90 6.33 3.47
CA VAL A 301 -4.28 7.10 2.39
C VAL A 301 -3.40 6.21 1.50
N GLY A 302 -2.70 5.24 2.09
CA GLY A 302 -1.96 4.20 1.37
C GLY A 302 -2.82 3.38 0.43
N CYS A 303 -4.03 3.00 0.87
CA CYS A 303 -4.99 2.25 0.05
C CYS A 303 -5.52 3.10 -1.11
N ASN A 304 -6.02 4.31 -0.82
CA ASN A 304 -6.67 5.17 -1.82
C ASN A 304 -6.51 6.65 -1.45
N PHE A 305 -5.55 7.31 -2.10
CA PHE A 305 -5.18 8.70 -1.78
C PHE A 305 -6.00 9.76 -2.56
N GLU A 306 -6.65 9.38 -3.67
CA GLU A 306 -7.28 10.34 -4.57
C GLU A 306 -8.49 11.05 -3.92
N PRO A 307 -8.78 12.33 -4.27
CA PRO A 307 -9.87 13.09 -3.68
C PRO A 307 -11.27 12.46 -3.81
N LYS A 308 -11.50 11.64 -4.85
CA LYS A 308 -12.78 10.94 -5.04
C LYS A 308 -13.06 9.87 -3.97
N PHE A 309 -12.05 9.46 -3.22
CA PHE A 309 -12.13 8.42 -2.19
C PHE A 309 -12.17 8.95 -0.75
N ARG A 310 -12.25 10.27 -0.52
CA ARG A 310 -12.21 10.86 0.83
C ARG A 310 -13.18 10.24 1.84
N ILE A 311 -14.45 10.04 1.46
CA ILE A 311 -15.46 9.40 2.34
C ILE A 311 -15.07 7.95 2.64
N TYR A 312 -14.58 7.22 1.63
CA TYR A 312 -14.08 5.86 1.81
C TYR A 312 -12.88 5.83 2.75
N GLY A 313 -11.92 6.73 2.58
CA GLY A 313 -10.75 6.86 3.45
C GLY A 313 -11.15 7.11 4.91
N ARG A 314 -12.13 7.99 5.16
CA ARG A 314 -12.66 8.21 6.52
C ARG A 314 -13.28 6.95 7.11
N HIS A 315 -14.13 6.25 6.35
CA HIS A 315 -14.75 5.01 6.80
C HIS A 315 -13.71 3.94 7.12
N LEU A 316 -12.74 3.76 6.23
CA LEU A 316 -11.64 2.82 6.39
C LEU A 316 -10.82 3.15 7.64
N THR A 317 -10.48 4.43 7.85
CA THR A 317 -9.75 4.86 9.06
C THR A 317 -10.52 4.56 10.33
N LYS A 318 -11.81 4.92 10.38
CA LYS A 318 -12.66 4.71 11.56
C LYS A 318 -12.76 3.23 11.91
N ILE A 319 -13.07 2.38 10.92
CA ILE A 319 -13.20 0.94 11.18
C ILE A 319 -11.84 0.33 11.57
N SER A 320 -10.74 0.75 10.94
CA SER A 320 -9.40 0.32 11.34
C SER A 320 -9.08 0.67 12.80
N CYS A 321 -9.40 1.89 13.26
CA CYS A 321 -9.19 2.26 14.66
C CYS A 321 -9.95 1.33 15.62
N VAL A 322 -11.21 1.03 15.30
CA VAL A 322 -12.04 0.15 16.13
C VAL A 322 -11.55 -1.30 16.08
N LEU A 323 -11.12 -1.77 14.91
CA LEU A 323 -10.54 -3.10 14.75
C LEU A 323 -9.23 -3.24 15.52
N THR A 324 -8.36 -2.22 15.53
CA THR A 324 -7.14 -2.21 16.36
C THR A 324 -7.46 -2.30 17.85
N THR A 325 -8.49 -1.59 18.32
CA THR A 325 -8.94 -1.74 19.72
C THR A 325 -9.53 -3.12 20.01
N THR A 326 -10.16 -3.73 19.01
CA THR A 326 -10.69 -5.09 19.12
C THR A 326 -9.54 -6.11 19.17
N ASP A 327 -8.52 -5.95 18.32
CA ASP A 327 -7.26 -6.72 18.32
C ASP A 327 -6.62 -6.72 19.72
N ASP A 328 -6.34 -5.52 20.28
CA ASP A 328 -5.78 -5.34 21.63
C ASP A 328 -6.63 -5.99 22.74
N MET A 329 -7.94 -6.08 22.51
CA MET A 329 -8.86 -6.71 23.45
C MET A 329 -8.74 -8.24 23.41
N TYR A 330 -8.50 -8.83 22.23
CA TYR A 330 -8.36 -10.27 22.03
C TYR A 330 -6.99 -10.80 22.45
N ASP A 331 -5.90 -10.17 22.02
CA ASP A 331 -4.53 -10.66 22.20
C ASP A 331 -3.95 -10.38 23.61
N ILE A 332 -4.37 -9.28 24.23
CA ILE A 332 -3.78 -8.78 25.48
C ILE A 332 -4.77 -8.81 26.63
N TYR A 333 -5.93 -8.16 26.47
CA TYR A 333 -6.71 -7.78 27.66
C TYR A 333 -7.67 -8.88 28.16
N SER A 334 -8.34 -9.59 27.26
CA SER A 334 -9.47 -10.45 27.60
C SER A 334 -9.04 -11.89 27.92
N SER A 335 -9.85 -12.59 28.71
CA SER A 335 -9.62 -14.03 28.96
C SER A 335 -10.18 -14.89 27.82
N PRO A 336 -9.75 -16.17 27.71
CA PRO A 336 -10.30 -17.10 26.71
C PRO A 336 -11.83 -17.26 26.74
N ASP A 337 -12.45 -17.21 27.94
CA ASP A 337 -13.91 -17.28 28.07
C ASP A 337 -14.58 -15.99 27.58
N GLU A 338 -13.99 -14.83 27.87
CA GLU A 338 -14.52 -13.54 27.45
C GLU A 338 -14.41 -13.35 25.93
N ILE A 339 -13.27 -13.71 25.31
CA ILE A 339 -13.12 -13.60 23.85
C ILE A 339 -14.17 -14.47 23.14
N LYS A 340 -14.47 -15.65 23.67
CA LYS A 340 -15.54 -16.52 23.14
C LYS A 340 -16.90 -15.85 23.27
N MET A 341 -17.21 -15.28 24.43
CA MET A 341 -18.46 -14.53 24.64
C MET A 341 -18.60 -13.36 23.66
N PHE A 342 -17.53 -12.62 23.42
CA PHE A 342 -17.54 -11.50 22.46
C PHE A 342 -17.74 -11.99 21.03
N THR A 343 -17.02 -13.02 20.60
CA THR A 343 -17.18 -13.60 19.25
C THR A 343 -18.62 -14.06 19.02
N GLU A 344 -19.22 -14.74 19.98
CA GLU A 344 -20.63 -15.16 19.89
C GLU A 344 -21.61 -13.98 19.82
N ALA A 345 -21.33 -12.88 20.52
CA ALA A 345 -22.15 -11.67 20.44
C ALA A 345 -22.06 -11.02 19.04
N VAL A 346 -20.86 -10.94 18.46
CA VAL A 346 -20.63 -10.45 17.09
C VAL A 346 -21.33 -11.33 16.07
N GLU A 347 -21.24 -12.66 16.20
CA GLU A 347 -21.93 -13.61 15.31
C GLU A 347 -23.46 -13.44 15.34
N ARG A 348 -24.04 -13.29 16.54
CA ARG A 348 -25.48 -13.04 16.69
C ARG A 348 -25.87 -11.68 16.10
N TRP A 349 -24.99 -10.68 16.21
CA TRP A 349 -25.19 -9.31 15.76
C TRP A 349 -26.51 -8.71 16.29
N ASP A 350 -26.80 -8.97 17.57
CA ASP A 350 -27.98 -8.48 18.27
C ASP A 350 -27.55 -7.53 19.39
N ILE A 351 -28.00 -6.27 19.33
CA ILE A 351 -27.67 -5.23 20.30
C ILE A 351 -28.09 -5.59 21.73
N ASN A 352 -29.09 -6.48 21.89
CA ASN A 352 -29.52 -6.91 23.21
C ASN A 352 -28.47 -7.79 23.92
N THR A 353 -27.55 -8.42 23.17
CA THR A 353 -26.46 -9.23 23.75
C THR A 353 -25.42 -8.38 24.49
N VAL A 354 -25.41 -7.07 24.27
CA VAL A 354 -24.51 -6.13 24.94
C VAL A 354 -24.72 -6.15 26.45
N ASP A 355 -25.94 -6.41 26.94
CA ASP A 355 -26.19 -6.40 28.38
C ASP A 355 -25.43 -7.49 29.15
N ASP A 356 -25.11 -8.60 28.47
CA ASP A 356 -24.43 -9.76 29.03
C ASP A 356 -22.89 -9.68 28.97
N LEU A 357 -22.34 -8.71 28.24
CA LEU A 357 -20.89 -8.56 28.06
C LEU A 357 -20.22 -7.82 29.24
N PRO A 358 -18.94 -8.09 29.55
CA PRO A 358 -18.13 -7.22 30.39
C PRO A 358 -18.11 -5.77 29.87
N TYR A 359 -17.96 -4.78 30.76
CA TYR A 359 -18.10 -3.37 30.38
C TYR A 359 -17.19 -2.93 29.22
N HIS A 360 -15.92 -3.34 29.22
CA HIS A 360 -14.99 -3.00 28.12
C HIS A 360 -15.47 -3.58 26.78
N MET A 361 -15.96 -4.82 26.78
CA MET A 361 -16.55 -5.49 25.62
C MET A 361 -17.83 -4.83 25.13
N LYS A 362 -18.67 -4.29 26.03
CA LYS A 362 -19.85 -3.50 25.63
C LYS A 362 -19.44 -2.32 24.76
N ILE A 363 -18.40 -1.61 25.18
CA ILE A 363 -17.89 -0.44 24.46
C ILE A 363 -17.31 -0.87 23.10
N CYS A 364 -16.46 -1.90 23.06
CA CYS A 364 -15.92 -2.42 21.79
C CYS A 364 -17.01 -2.91 20.82
N PHE A 365 -18.00 -3.66 21.31
CA PHE A 365 -19.10 -4.15 20.46
C PHE A 365 -19.92 -2.99 19.90
N MET A 366 -20.30 -2.02 20.74
CA MET A 366 -21.06 -0.85 20.30
C MET A 366 -20.27 0.00 19.29
N ALA A 367 -18.95 0.07 19.43
CA ALA A 367 -18.06 0.71 18.46
C ALA A 367 -18.18 0.06 17.07
N LEU A 368 -17.97 -1.26 17.03
CA LEU A 368 -18.02 -2.06 15.81
C LEU A 368 -19.40 -1.95 15.18
N PHE A 369 -20.45 -2.09 16.01
CA PHE A 369 -21.83 -1.98 15.59
C PHE A 369 -22.11 -0.63 14.94
N ASN A 370 -21.76 0.48 15.59
CA ASN A 370 -22.00 1.81 15.05
C ASN A 370 -21.18 2.08 13.78
N ALA A 371 -19.90 1.71 13.76
CA ALA A 371 -19.03 1.92 12.60
C ALA A 371 -19.51 1.14 11.37
N LEU A 372 -19.84 -0.16 11.52
CA LEU A 372 -20.34 -0.97 10.41
C LEU A 372 -21.70 -0.48 9.90
N ASN A 373 -22.61 -0.08 10.80
CA ASN A 373 -23.91 0.44 10.39
C ASN A 373 -23.80 1.81 9.69
N ASP A 374 -22.87 2.68 10.11
CA ASP A 374 -22.58 3.95 9.42
C ASP A 374 -22.10 3.70 7.98
N ILE A 375 -21.16 2.76 7.80
CA ILE A 375 -20.68 2.32 6.48
C ILE A 375 -21.83 1.76 5.64
N ALA A 376 -22.62 0.81 6.21
CA ALA A 376 -23.72 0.19 5.49
C ALA A 376 -24.81 1.18 5.10
N TYR A 377 -25.08 2.18 5.95
CA TYR A 377 -26.01 3.27 5.67
C TYR A 377 -25.53 4.13 4.51
N ASP A 378 -24.25 4.48 4.47
CA ASP A 378 -23.69 5.26 3.36
C ASP A 378 -23.67 4.48 2.05
N VAL A 379 -23.37 3.17 2.08
CA VAL A 379 -23.51 2.29 0.91
C VAL A 379 -24.95 2.25 0.43
N LEU A 380 -25.93 2.10 1.32
CA LEU A 380 -27.35 2.12 0.97
C LEU A 380 -27.76 3.46 0.37
N LYS A 381 -27.32 4.58 0.95
CA LYS A 381 -27.64 5.93 0.49
C LYS A 381 -27.03 6.22 -0.88
N LYS A 382 -25.79 5.78 -1.13
CA LYS A 382 -25.05 6.09 -2.36
C LYS A 382 -25.39 5.14 -3.51
N HIS A 383 -25.54 3.85 -3.21
CA HIS A 383 -25.64 2.77 -4.20
C HIS A 383 -26.97 2.03 -4.17
N GLY A 384 -27.82 2.26 -3.16
CA GLY A 384 -29.09 1.55 -3.00
C GLY A 384 -28.93 0.10 -2.53
N PHE A 385 -27.73 -0.31 -2.12
CA PHE A 385 -27.42 -1.68 -1.71
C PHE A 385 -27.31 -1.82 -0.19
N HIS A 386 -27.94 -2.86 0.37
CA HIS A 386 -27.94 -3.10 1.81
C HIS A 386 -26.83 -4.09 2.21
N ALA A 387 -25.63 -3.56 2.49
CA ALA A 387 -24.41 -4.36 2.68
C ALA A 387 -24.24 -5.02 4.07
N ILE A 388 -25.03 -4.64 5.08
CA ILE A 388 -24.76 -5.01 6.48
C ILE A 388 -24.69 -6.53 6.73
N SER A 389 -25.47 -7.34 5.99
CA SER A 389 -25.44 -8.80 6.13
C SER A 389 -24.10 -9.42 5.73
N TYR A 390 -23.44 -8.84 4.73
CA TYR A 390 -22.13 -9.26 4.27
C TYR A 390 -21.06 -8.79 5.25
N LEU A 391 -21.09 -7.49 5.60
CA LEU A 391 -20.12 -6.89 6.52
C LEU A 391 -20.10 -7.57 7.90
N LYS A 392 -21.27 -7.89 8.47
CA LYS A 392 -21.32 -8.59 9.76
C LYS A 392 -20.76 -10.01 9.69
N THR A 393 -20.92 -10.68 8.54
CA THR A 393 -20.37 -12.04 8.33
C THR A 393 -18.85 -11.97 8.28
N SER A 394 -18.31 -11.03 7.51
CA SER A 394 -16.86 -10.79 7.44
C SER A 394 -16.26 -10.39 8.78
N LEU A 395 -16.96 -9.58 9.57
CA LEU A 395 -16.53 -9.22 10.93
C LEU A 395 -16.56 -10.42 11.90
N ALA A 396 -17.57 -11.28 11.78
CA ALA A 396 -17.62 -12.51 12.56
C ALA A 396 -16.45 -13.44 12.22
N ASP A 397 -16.06 -13.55 10.94
CA ASP A 397 -14.89 -14.36 10.55
C ASP A 397 -13.58 -13.80 11.11
N PHE A 398 -13.44 -12.47 11.18
CA PHE A 398 -12.31 -11.80 11.87
C PHE A 398 -12.27 -12.15 13.37
N CYS A 399 -13.42 -12.11 14.04
CA CYS A 399 -13.49 -12.47 15.46
C CYS A 399 -13.22 -13.96 15.71
N LYS A 400 -13.65 -14.84 14.79
CA LYS A 400 -13.39 -16.28 14.85
C LYS A 400 -11.92 -16.62 14.63
N SER A 401 -11.19 -15.88 13.78
CA SER A 401 -9.76 -16.16 13.59
C SER A 401 -8.97 -16.03 14.89
N TYR A 402 -9.28 -15.07 15.77
CA TYR A 402 -8.63 -15.01 17.09
C TYR A 402 -8.92 -16.22 17.98
N LEU A 403 -10.11 -16.84 17.86
CA LEU A 403 -10.39 -18.10 18.57
C LEU A 403 -9.55 -19.27 18.06
N GLU A 404 -9.15 -19.23 16.78
CA GLU A 404 -8.21 -20.20 16.22
C GLU A 404 -6.77 -19.90 16.67
N GLU A 405 -6.36 -18.63 16.70
CA GLU A 405 -5.04 -18.22 17.19
C GLU A 405 -4.83 -18.58 18.67
N GLU A 406 -5.87 -18.45 19.50
CA GLU A 406 -5.82 -18.84 20.93
C GLU A 406 -5.39 -20.30 21.14
N LYS A 407 -5.66 -21.19 20.18
CA LYS A 407 -5.25 -22.60 20.24
C LYS A 407 -3.73 -22.76 20.14
N TRP A 408 -3.03 -21.77 19.59
CA TRP A 408 -1.59 -21.81 19.35
C TRP A 408 -0.75 -21.38 20.56
N HIS A 409 -1.37 -20.92 21.65
CA HIS A 409 -0.65 -20.69 22.91
C HIS A 409 0.03 -21.95 23.47
N ASN A 410 -0.48 -23.14 23.13
CA ASN A 410 0.06 -24.43 23.60
C ASN A 410 0.65 -25.29 22.48
N HIS A 411 0.69 -24.80 21.24
CA HIS A 411 1.11 -25.56 20.06
C HIS A 411 1.53 -24.62 18.93
N THR A 412 2.65 -24.91 18.27
CA THR A 412 3.07 -24.17 17.07
C THR A 412 2.51 -24.84 15.80
N PRO A 413 1.63 -24.17 15.02
CA PRO A 413 1.08 -24.72 13.78
C PRO A 413 2.14 -24.81 12.68
N THR A 414 1.82 -25.50 11.59
CA THR A 414 2.62 -25.39 10.35
C THR A 414 2.49 -23.99 9.76
N LEU A 415 3.44 -23.57 8.92
CA LEU A 415 3.36 -22.27 8.26
C LEU A 415 2.09 -22.12 7.41
N GLU A 416 1.66 -23.20 6.74
CA GLU A 416 0.44 -23.18 5.92
C GLU A 416 -0.83 -23.03 6.77
N GLU A 417 -0.94 -23.78 7.87
CA GLU A 417 -2.05 -23.64 8.83
C GLU A 417 -2.10 -22.23 9.42
N TYR A 418 -0.94 -21.68 9.79
CA TYR A 418 -0.81 -20.30 10.28
C TYR A 418 -1.33 -19.31 9.24
N ILE A 419 -0.78 -19.32 8.01
CA ILE A 419 -1.13 -18.37 6.97
C ILE A 419 -2.64 -18.40 6.71
N ASN A 420 -3.26 -19.59 6.64
CA ASN A 420 -4.69 -19.78 6.37
C ASN A 420 -5.62 -19.02 7.33
N ILE A 421 -5.19 -18.78 8.57
CA ILE A 421 -5.93 -18.01 9.57
C ILE A 421 -5.39 -16.58 9.68
N ALA A 422 -4.07 -16.41 9.64
CA ALA A 422 -3.40 -15.15 9.95
C ALA A 422 -3.69 -14.02 8.94
N TRP A 423 -4.02 -14.35 7.68
CA TRP A 423 -4.47 -13.33 6.71
C TRP A 423 -5.89 -12.82 7.05
N ILE A 424 -6.70 -13.61 7.75
CA ILE A 424 -8.04 -13.21 8.23
C ILE A 424 -7.90 -12.38 9.50
N SER A 425 -7.06 -12.80 10.45
CA SER A 425 -6.86 -12.09 11.73
C SER A 425 -6.23 -10.72 11.54
N VAL A 426 -5.43 -10.52 10.48
CA VAL A 426 -4.98 -9.18 10.08
C VAL A 426 -6.07 -8.36 9.36
N SER A 427 -7.35 -8.63 9.64
CA SER A 427 -8.54 -7.98 9.07
C SER A 427 -8.86 -8.27 7.59
N GLY A 428 -8.32 -9.35 7.02
CA GLY A 428 -8.52 -9.69 5.60
C GLY A 428 -9.92 -10.17 5.21
N SER A 429 -10.77 -10.52 6.16
CA SER A 429 -12.19 -10.74 5.88
C SER A 429 -12.96 -9.41 5.74
N ILE A 430 -12.78 -8.49 6.67
CA ILE A 430 -13.65 -7.31 6.85
C ILE A 430 -13.24 -6.10 6.01
N LEU A 431 -11.96 -5.72 5.99
CA LEU A 431 -11.53 -4.51 5.30
C LEU A 431 -11.70 -4.60 3.78
N PRO A 432 -11.43 -5.76 3.11
CA PRO A 432 -11.80 -5.92 1.71
C PRO A 432 -13.30 -5.85 1.46
N ALA A 433 -14.13 -6.40 2.34
CA ALA A 433 -15.59 -6.31 2.19
C ALA A 433 -16.05 -4.85 2.25
N VAL A 434 -15.53 -4.06 3.21
CA VAL A 434 -15.78 -2.61 3.29
C VAL A 434 -15.36 -1.92 1.98
N GLY A 435 -14.13 -2.18 1.50
CA GLY A 435 -13.63 -1.65 0.23
C GLY A 435 -14.53 -1.99 -0.94
N PHE A 436 -14.91 -3.26 -1.09
CA PHE A 436 -15.77 -3.74 -2.16
C PHE A 436 -17.11 -3.00 -2.19
N PHE A 437 -17.83 -2.94 -1.05
CA PHE A 437 -19.16 -2.33 -1.02
C PHE A 437 -19.15 -0.81 -1.16
N VAL A 438 -18.10 -0.13 -0.70
CA VAL A 438 -18.00 1.32 -0.85
C VAL A 438 -17.61 1.72 -2.27
N LEU A 439 -16.69 0.96 -2.89
CA LEU A 439 -16.16 1.25 -4.24
C LEU A 439 -17.08 0.74 -5.37
N THR A 440 -17.89 -0.29 -5.11
CA THR A 440 -18.74 -0.91 -6.13
C THR A 440 -20.16 -0.33 -6.12
N LYS A 441 -20.55 0.28 -7.24
CA LYS A 441 -21.88 0.87 -7.39
C LYS A 441 -22.99 -0.18 -7.50
N GLU A 442 -22.81 -1.19 -8.32
CA GLU A 442 -23.83 -2.22 -8.60
C GLU A 442 -23.14 -3.59 -8.59
N PRO A 443 -23.05 -4.27 -7.43
CA PRO A 443 -22.36 -5.54 -7.34
C PRO A 443 -23.18 -6.64 -8.05
N THR A 444 -22.52 -7.38 -8.95
CA THR A 444 -23.13 -8.56 -9.59
C THR A 444 -23.28 -9.70 -8.59
N LYS A 445 -24.14 -10.67 -8.88
CA LYS A 445 -24.29 -11.85 -8.02
C LYS A 445 -22.99 -12.63 -7.91
N GLU A 446 -22.27 -12.77 -9.03
CA GLU A 446 -20.97 -13.44 -9.10
C GLU A 446 -19.93 -12.73 -8.22
N ALA A 447 -19.91 -11.39 -8.22
CA ALA A 447 -19.03 -10.61 -7.36
C ALA A 447 -19.41 -10.72 -5.88
N LEU A 448 -20.70 -10.79 -5.54
CA LEU A 448 -21.20 -11.01 -4.18
C LEU A 448 -20.85 -12.41 -3.66
N ASP A 449 -20.98 -13.43 -4.48
CA ASP A 449 -20.58 -14.80 -4.14
C ASP A 449 -19.06 -14.88 -3.99
N SER A 450 -18.30 -14.16 -4.83
CA SER A 450 -16.84 -14.11 -4.79
C SER A 450 -16.30 -13.36 -3.56
N ILE A 451 -16.86 -12.20 -3.18
CA ILE A 451 -16.37 -11.46 -2.00
C ILE A 451 -16.55 -12.27 -0.70
N MET A 452 -17.56 -13.15 -0.65
CA MET A 452 -17.80 -14.04 0.49
C MET A 452 -17.08 -15.40 0.40
N ASN A 453 -16.68 -15.82 -0.80
CA ASN A 453 -15.85 -17.01 -0.98
C ASN A 453 -14.37 -16.62 -1.02
N TYR A 454 -13.70 -16.78 0.11
CA TYR A 454 -12.34 -16.29 0.29
C TYR A 454 -11.28 -16.90 -0.64
N ASN A 455 -11.57 -18.05 -1.24
CA ASN A 455 -10.68 -18.73 -2.19
C ASN A 455 -10.95 -18.37 -3.66
N SER A 456 -11.87 -17.45 -3.93
CA SER A 456 -12.29 -17.11 -5.31
C SER A 456 -11.49 -15.99 -5.97
N SER A 457 -10.60 -15.32 -5.23
CA SER A 457 -9.76 -14.24 -5.77
C SER A 457 -8.42 -14.15 -5.05
N GLU A 458 -7.37 -14.20 -5.86
CA GLU A 458 -5.98 -14.13 -5.42
C GLU A 458 -5.61 -12.72 -4.95
N VAL A 459 -6.12 -11.64 -5.59
CA VAL A 459 -5.74 -10.28 -5.20
C VAL A 459 -6.14 -9.96 -3.77
N ARG A 460 -7.33 -10.39 -3.33
CA ARG A 460 -7.84 -10.12 -1.98
C ARG A 460 -7.04 -10.89 -0.92
N ARG A 461 -6.94 -12.22 -1.11
CA ARG A 461 -6.20 -13.09 -0.19
C ARG A 461 -4.72 -12.75 -0.16
N GLY A 462 -4.13 -12.51 -1.34
CA GLY A 462 -2.74 -12.15 -1.51
C GLY A 462 -2.39 -10.83 -0.83
N ALA A 463 -3.21 -9.78 -0.97
CA ALA A 463 -2.93 -8.48 -0.35
C ALA A 463 -2.79 -8.57 1.17
N TYR A 464 -3.69 -9.31 1.82
CA TYR A 464 -3.69 -9.47 3.28
C TYR A 464 -2.71 -10.54 3.75
N THR A 465 -2.35 -11.50 2.89
CA THR A 465 -1.22 -12.40 3.14
C THR A 465 0.09 -11.62 3.15
N ILE A 466 0.31 -10.75 2.16
CA ILE A 466 1.49 -9.86 2.14
C ILE A 466 1.47 -8.95 3.36
N MET A 467 0.33 -8.34 3.69
CA MET A 467 0.23 -7.50 4.88
C MET A 467 0.64 -8.26 6.16
N ARG A 468 0.07 -9.45 6.38
CA ARG A 468 0.42 -10.34 7.50
C ARG A 468 1.92 -10.65 7.51
N LEU A 469 2.47 -11.14 6.40
CA LEU A 469 3.88 -11.53 6.36
C LEU A 469 4.84 -10.36 6.54
N THR A 470 4.49 -9.17 6.03
CA THR A 470 5.28 -7.95 6.25
C THR A 470 5.21 -7.47 7.70
N ASN A 471 4.04 -7.58 8.33
CA ASN A 471 3.86 -7.31 9.75
C ASN A 471 4.73 -8.28 10.58
N ASP A 472 4.58 -9.59 10.40
CA ASP A 472 5.36 -10.60 11.12
C ASP A 472 6.88 -10.39 10.96
N LEU A 473 7.35 -10.06 9.75
CA LEU A 473 8.77 -9.74 9.52
C LEU A 473 9.26 -8.57 10.38
N ALA A 474 8.39 -7.60 10.68
CA ALA A 474 8.71 -6.41 11.43
C ALA A 474 8.47 -6.55 12.94
N THR A 475 7.51 -7.37 13.37
CA THR A 475 7.01 -7.40 14.76
C THR A 475 7.36 -8.68 15.51
N SER A 476 7.76 -9.75 14.83
CA SER A 476 7.90 -11.10 15.43
C SER A 476 8.76 -11.17 16.68
N SER A 477 9.79 -10.33 16.79
CA SER A 477 10.70 -10.34 17.93
C SER A 477 10.04 -9.72 19.16
N ASP A 478 9.40 -8.55 19.00
CA ASP A 478 8.73 -7.83 20.10
C ASP A 478 7.46 -8.55 20.57
N GLU A 479 6.74 -9.20 19.66
CA GLU A 479 5.57 -10.04 19.96
C GLU A 479 5.98 -11.30 20.77
N LEU A 480 7.05 -11.97 20.35
CA LEU A 480 7.58 -13.12 21.08
C LEU A 480 8.04 -12.75 22.50
N GLU A 481 8.68 -11.59 22.67
CA GLU A 481 9.10 -11.10 24.01
C GLU A 481 7.92 -10.80 24.95
N ARG A 482 6.76 -10.39 24.40
CA ARG A 482 5.54 -10.10 25.17
C ARG A 482 4.67 -11.33 25.44
N GLY A 483 5.00 -12.46 24.82
CA GLY A 483 4.33 -13.75 25.03
C GLY A 483 3.12 -13.97 24.13
N ASP A 484 3.12 -13.38 22.94
CA ASP A 484 2.10 -13.61 21.91
C ASP A 484 2.26 -14.99 21.24
N THR A 485 1.26 -15.39 20.45
CA THR A 485 1.28 -16.65 19.69
C THR A 485 2.39 -16.67 18.63
N PRO A 486 2.87 -17.87 18.22
CA PRO A 486 3.88 -17.97 17.16
C PRO A 486 3.48 -17.25 15.86
N THR A 487 4.36 -16.42 15.31
CA THR A 487 4.17 -15.79 13.99
C THR A 487 4.63 -16.71 12.85
N SER A 488 4.52 -16.27 11.59
CA SER A 488 5.07 -17.01 10.44
C SER A 488 6.55 -17.37 10.61
N ILE A 489 7.34 -16.52 11.29
CA ILE A 489 8.75 -16.77 11.57
C ILE A 489 8.92 -17.98 12.47
N GLN A 490 8.26 -18.00 13.64
CA GLN A 490 8.36 -19.12 14.57
C GLN A 490 7.74 -20.40 14.00
N CYS A 491 6.63 -20.30 13.25
CA CYS A 491 5.99 -21.46 12.61
C CYS A 491 6.92 -22.15 11.63
N TYR A 492 7.57 -21.40 10.73
CA TYR A 492 8.47 -21.98 9.74
C TYR A 492 9.77 -22.52 10.36
N MET A 493 10.35 -21.81 11.33
CA MET A 493 11.52 -22.29 12.08
C MET A 493 11.21 -23.61 12.78
N HIS A 494 10.05 -23.71 13.44
CA HIS A 494 9.61 -24.92 14.12
C HIS A 494 9.37 -26.09 13.14
N GLN A 495 8.76 -25.82 11.99
CA GLN A 495 8.45 -26.84 10.98
C GLN A 495 9.70 -27.43 10.31
N THR A 496 10.73 -26.61 10.07
CA THR A 496 11.88 -26.99 9.22
C THR A 496 13.21 -27.09 9.96
N GLY A 497 13.33 -26.49 11.14
CA GLY A 497 14.58 -26.44 11.92
C GLY A 497 15.66 -25.50 11.36
N VAL A 498 15.33 -24.63 10.40
CA VAL A 498 16.29 -23.68 9.80
C VAL A 498 16.51 -22.45 10.70
N SER A 499 17.53 -21.65 10.38
CA SER A 499 17.82 -20.41 11.11
C SER A 499 16.79 -19.31 10.81
N GLU A 500 16.64 -18.37 11.75
CA GLU A 500 15.75 -17.22 11.57
C GLU A 500 16.09 -16.41 10.31
N SER A 501 17.38 -16.22 10.02
CA SER A 501 17.80 -15.53 8.79
C SER A 501 17.33 -16.25 7.52
N ALA A 502 17.44 -17.59 7.48
CA ALA A 502 16.93 -18.37 6.34
C ALA A 502 15.40 -18.33 6.28
N THR A 503 14.72 -18.32 7.43
CA THR A 503 13.27 -18.14 7.52
C THR A 503 12.83 -16.79 6.98
N ARG A 504 13.47 -15.69 7.39
CA ARG A 504 13.13 -14.33 6.91
C ARG A 504 13.28 -14.21 5.39
N GLU A 505 14.33 -14.80 4.81
CA GLU A 505 14.49 -14.87 3.35
C GLU A 505 13.40 -15.71 2.68
N HIS A 506 13.00 -16.84 3.29
CA HIS A 506 11.88 -17.63 2.80
C HIS A 506 10.55 -16.87 2.83
N ILE A 507 10.26 -16.12 3.90
CA ILE A 507 9.04 -15.30 3.98
C ILE A 507 9.04 -14.19 2.92
N LYS A 508 10.18 -13.54 2.66
CA LYS A 508 10.31 -12.58 1.55
C LYS A 508 10.06 -13.23 0.19
N HIS A 509 10.51 -14.48 0.01
CA HIS A 509 10.20 -15.25 -1.21
C HIS A 509 8.69 -15.50 -1.36
N ILE A 510 8.00 -15.91 -0.30
CA ILE A 510 6.53 -16.08 -0.31
C ILE A 510 5.82 -14.76 -0.65
N ILE A 511 6.29 -13.62 -0.13
CA ILE A 511 5.76 -12.29 -0.50
C ILE A 511 5.91 -12.05 -2.01
N SER A 512 7.08 -12.35 -2.58
CA SER A 512 7.32 -12.24 -4.03
C SER A 512 6.41 -13.15 -4.84
N GLU A 513 6.24 -14.41 -4.44
CA GLU A 513 5.32 -15.35 -5.11
C GLU A 513 3.86 -14.86 -5.01
N THR A 514 3.48 -14.32 -3.86
CA THR A 514 2.13 -13.79 -3.63
C THR A 514 1.86 -12.59 -4.54
N TRP A 515 2.83 -11.69 -4.74
CA TRP A 515 2.72 -10.61 -5.73
C TRP A 515 2.48 -11.12 -7.14
N MET A 516 3.19 -12.16 -7.56
CA MET A 516 3.01 -12.75 -8.89
C MET A 516 1.60 -13.34 -9.07
N LYS A 517 1.04 -13.95 -8.02
CA LYS A 517 -0.36 -14.40 -8.01
C LYS A 517 -1.35 -13.24 -8.10
N MET A 518 -1.13 -12.18 -7.34
CA MET A 518 -1.99 -10.99 -7.38
C MET A 518 -1.94 -10.28 -8.74
N ASN A 519 -0.78 -10.26 -9.39
CA ASN A 519 -0.62 -9.66 -10.72
C ASN A 519 -1.52 -10.34 -11.77
N ASN A 520 -1.81 -11.65 -11.65
CA ASN A 520 -2.73 -12.35 -12.56
C ASN A 520 -4.15 -11.74 -12.60
N ASP A 521 -4.62 -11.17 -11.50
CA ASP A 521 -5.96 -10.58 -11.42
C ASP A 521 -6.09 -9.29 -12.26
N LYS A 522 -4.97 -8.68 -12.68
CA LYS A 522 -4.95 -7.57 -13.63
C LYS A 522 -5.07 -8.00 -15.09
N PHE A 523 -4.67 -9.23 -15.43
CA PHE A 523 -4.69 -9.76 -16.80
C PHE A 523 -5.90 -10.67 -17.06
N SER A 524 -6.48 -11.25 -16.01
CA SER A 524 -7.65 -12.10 -16.12
C SER A 524 -8.95 -11.29 -16.15
N ARG A 525 -10.02 -11.88 -16.70
CA ARG A 525 -11.38 -11.31 -16.57
C ARG A 525 -11.84 -11.47 -15.12
N SER A 526 -11.39 -10.57 -14.25
CA SER A 526 -11.81 -10.54 -12.85
C SER A 526 -13.30 -10.20 -12.73
N VAL A 527 -13.96 -10.78 -11.72
CA VAL A 527 -15.33 -10.41 -11.34
C VAL A 527 -15.39 -9.07 -10.61
N PHE A 528 -14.24 -8.59 -10.13
CA PHE A 528 -14.13 -7.32 -9.42
C PHE A 528 -13.77 -6.17 -10.35
N SER A 529 -14.20 -4.97 -9.97
CA SER A 529 -13.81 -3.74 -10.68
C SER A 529 -12.31 -3.46 -10.53
N GLU A 530 -11.74 -2.79 -11.53
CA GLU A 530 -10.34 -2.33 -11.50
C GLU A 530 -10.01 -1.51 -10.25
N LEU A 531 -10.93 -0.62 -9.83
CA LEU A 531 -10.78 0.19 -8.62
C LEU A 531 -10.61 -0.65 -7.35
N PHE A 532 -11.32 -1.78 -7.25
CA PHE A 532 -11.20 -2.69 -6.12
C PHE A 532 -9.87 -3.44 -6.15
N ILE A 533 -9.47 -3.94 -7.33
CA ILE A 533 -8.19 -4.62 -7.52
C ILE A 533 -7.03 -3.69 -7.17
N ASP A 534 -7.07 -2.44 -7.63
CA ASP A 534 -6.05 -1.43 -7.31
C ASP A 534 -6.00 -1.11 -5.81
N SER A 535 -7.15 -1.03 -5.14
CA SER A 535 -7.21 -0.85 -3.70
C SER A 535 -6.50 -2.01 -2.97
N MET A 536 -6.70 -3.26 -3.41
CA MET A 536 -6.03 -4.43 -2.82
C MET A 536 -4.52 -4.45 -3.10
N LEU A 537 -4.08 -4.10 -4.31
CA LEU A 537 -2.65 -3.93 -4.60
C LEU A 537 -2.04 -2.83 -3.72
N ASN A 538 -2.76 -1.73 -3.50
CA ASN A 538 -2.33 -0.64 -2.64
C ASN A 538 -2.26 -1.02 -1.15
N VAL A 539 -3.11 -1.94 -0.66
CA VAL A 539 -2.97 -2.52 0.69
C VAL A 539 -1.60 -3.20 0.83
N ALA A 540 -1.20 -4.03 -0.13
CA ALA A 540 0.11 -4.69 -0.12
C ALA A 540 1.27 -3.69 -0.19
N ARG A 541 1.15 -2.63 -1.00
CA ARG A 541 2.14 -1.54 -1.08
C ARG A 541 2.28 -0.80 0.26
N ALA A 542 1.15 -0.43 0.86
CA ALA A 542 1.12 0.27 2.14
C ALA A 542 1.74 -0.58 3.25
N SER A 543 1.46 -1.89 3.29
CA SER A 543 2.01 -2.81 4.29
C SER A 543 3.54 -2.84 4.22
N GLN A 544 4.10 -2.97 3.02
CA GLN A 544 5.53 -3.02 2.82
C GLN A 544 6.23 -1.72 3.18
N CYS A 545 5.61 -0.56 2.94
CA CYS A 545 6.18 0.73 3.33
C CYS A 545 6.11 0.96 4.85
N ILE A 546 5.02 0.55 5.50
CA ILE A 546 4.80 0.77 6.94
C ILE A 546 5.71 -0.15 7.77
N TYR A 547 5.88 -1.40 7.33
CA TYR A 547 6.70 -2.39 8.04
C TYR A 547 8.13 -2.51 7.50
N GLN A 548 8.58 -1.59 6.63
CA GLN A 548 9.87 -1.72 5.93
C GLN A 548 11.07 -1.80 6.89
N PHE A 549 11.03 -1.05 7.99
CA PHE A 549 12.16 -0.90 8.92
C PHE A 549 11.78 -1.16 10.39
N GLY A 550 10.72 -1.94 10.62
CA GLY A 550 10.22 -2.28 11.95
C GLY A 550 8.72 -2.00 12.08
N ASP A 551 8.23 -2.01 13.32
CA ASP A 551 6.81 -1.80 13.61
C ASP A 551 6.38 -0.33 13.41
N GLY A 552 6.15 0.05 12.16
CA GLY A 552 5.68 1.38 11.80
C GLY A 552 4.22 1.67 12.16
N PHE A 553 3.49 0.73 12.78
CA PHE A 553 2.09 0.91 13.19
C PHE A 553 1.91 0.90 14.70
N GLY A 554 2.38 -0.16 15.38
CA GLY A 554 2.22 -0.34 16.82
C GLY A 554 3.11 0.60 17.65
N VAL A 555 4.29 0.97 17.15
CA VAL A 555 5.20 1.91 17.85
C VAL A 555 4.85 3.36 17.49
N ALA A 556 4.22 4.08 18.43
CA ALA A 556 3.66 5.42 18.24
C ALA A 556 4.62 6.48 17.66
N ALA A 557 5.93 6.29 17.85
CA ALA A 557 6.96 7.24 17.46
C ALA A 557 8.05 6.55 16.61
N GLU A 558 7.69 5.51 15.87
CA GLU A 558 8.60 4.94 14.87
C GLU A 558 9.07 6.11 13.95
N PRO A 559 10.37 6.42 13.93
CA PRO A 559 10.85 7.66 13.33
C PRO A 559 10.52 7.81 11.85
N LEU A 560 10.46 6.72 11.10
CA LEU A 560 10.20 6.77 9.66
C LEU A 560 8.70 6.97 9.37
N THR A 561 7.79 6.20 9.94
CA THR A 561 6.34 6.38 9.76
C THR A 561 5.93 7.78 10.18
N LYS A 562 6.45 8.26 11.32
CA LYS A 562 6.16 9.63 11.77
C LYS A 562 6.65 10.67 10.75
N ARG A 563 7.87 10.53 10.24
CA ARG A 563 8.40 11.43 9.19
C ARG A 563 7.56 11.37 7.92
N ASN A 564 7.18 10.18 7.49
CA ASN A 564 6.34 9.97 6.32
C ASN A 564 4.97 10.64 6.50
N ALA A 565 4.29 10.41 7.63
CA ALA A 565 3.03 11.07 7.95
C ALA A 565 3.17 12.60 8.04
N MET A 566 4.26 13.13 8.62
CA MET A 566 4.56 14.58 8.62
C MET A 566 4.68 15.12 7.19
N SER A 567 5.43 14.45 6.32
CA SER A 567 5.60 14.88 4.92
C SER A 567 4.33 14.79 4.08
N LEU A 568 3.41 13.85 4.40
CA LEU A 568 2.17 13.69 3.67
C LEU A 568 1.07 14.64 4.18
N PHE A 569 1.00 14.90 5.49
CA PHE A 569 -0.15 15.58 6.11
C PHE A 569 0.14 16.98 6.63
N VAL A 570 1.41 17.32 6.90
CA VAL A 570 1.76 18.56 7.62
C VAL A 570 2.65 19.47 6.79
N GLU A 571 3.70 18.92 6.18
CA GLU A 571 4.75 19.70 5.52
C GLU A 571 4.41 19.87 4.03
N PRO A 572 3.99 21.07 3.57
CA PRO A 572 3.74 21.30 2.16
C PRO A 572 5.04 21.35 1.37
N ILE A 573 4.98 20.97 0.10
CA ILE A 573 6.10 21.14 -0.83
C ILE A 573 6.22 22.63 -1.17
N PRO A 574 7.41 23.24 -1.06
CA PRO A 574 7.60 24.63 -1.46
C PRO A 574 7.25 24.85 -2.93
N VAL A 575 6.35 25.79 -3.19
CA VAL A 575 6.02 26.29 -4.52
C VAL A 575 6.67 27.65 -4.70
N ALA A 576 7.15 27.97 -5.91
CA ALA A 576 7.63 29.31 -6.19
C ALA A 576 6.46 30.29 -5.99
N CYS A 577 6.61 31.24 -5.07
CA CYS A 577 5.71 32.38 -5.00
C CYS A 577 6.03 33.29 -6.17
N ASP A 578 5.03 33.69 -6.94
CA ASP A 578 5.13 34.90 -7.75
C ASP A 578 5.37 36.07 -6.79
N GLU A 579 6.64 36.40 -6.55
CA GLU A 579 7.07 37.72 -6.06
C GLU A 579 6.88 38.74 -7.19
N ASP A 580 5.65 38.92 -7.66
CA ASP A 580 5.26 39.99 -8.59
C ASP A 580 3.79 40.34 -8.39
N SER A 581 3.47 40.78 -7.18
CA SER A 581 2.31 41.65 -6.93
C SER A 581 2.62 42.57 -5.75
N ALA A 582 3.58 43.47 -5.99
CA ALA A 582 3.78 44.67 -5.20
C ALA A 582 2.66 45.70 -5.47
#